data_AF-A0A2G5X8C2-F1
#
_entry.id   AF-A0A2G5X8C2-F1
#
_cell.length_a   1.000
_cell.length_b   1.000
_cell.length_c   1.000
_cell.angle_alpha   90.00
_cell.angle_beta   90.00
_cell.angle_gamma   90.00
#
_symmetry.space_group_name_H-M   'P 1'
#
loop_
_entity.id
_entity.type
_entity.pdbx_description
1 polymer ?
#
loop_
_entity_poly.entity_id
_entity_poly.type
_entity_poly.pdbx_seq_one_letter_code
_entity_poly.pdbx_strand_id
1 'polypeptide(L)'
;MTKEKTKKEVVEEVPVAVQSEPRESLFYIHQLREHSRELFGVKPEVLDGVFRNYPTNQVTKSVAKKMIDTFLNKKVGKKKEGEL
;
A
#
# COMPACT_ATOMS: atom_id res chain seq x y z
N MET A 1 -36.89 -5.28 -33.27
CA MET A 1 -37.13 -5.64 -31.86
C MET A 1 -35.78 -5.83 -31.19
N THR A 2 -35.56 -5.02 -30.16
CA THR A 2 -34.33 -4.85 -29.37
C THR A 2 -33.93 -6.11 -28.61
N LYS A 3 -32.62 -6.38 -28.54
CA LYS A 3 -31.86 -6.60 -27.28
C LYS A 3 -30.39 -6.91 -27.58
N GLU A 4 -29.57 -5.87 -27.59
CA GLU A 4 -28.16 -5.97 -27.18
C GLU A 4 -27.91 -4.85 -26.18
N LYS A 5 -27.48 -5.21 -24.97
CA LYS A 5 -26.65 -4.38 -24.09
C LYS A 5 -26.17 -5.21 -22.90
N THR A 6 -25.07 -5.91 -23.17
CA THR A 6 -23.83 -5.88 -22.40
C THR A 6 -23.95 -5.67 -20.89
N LYS A 7 -23.78 -6.79 -20.20
CA LYS A 7 -23.46 -6.93 -18.79
C LYS A 7 -22.16 -6.16 -18.49
N LYS A 8 -22.25 -5.29 -17.47
CA LYS A 8 -21.13 -4.65 -16.79
C LYS A 8 -20.20 -5.71 -16.21
N GLU A 9 -18.91 -5.60 -16.45
CA GLU A 9 -17.92 -6.06 -15.49
C GLU A 9 -16.73 -5.10 -15.50
N VAL A 10 -16.37 -4.72 -14.29
CA VAL A 10 -15.45 -3.67 -13.87
C VAL A 10 -14.06 -3.97 -14.44
N VAL A 11 -13.59 -3.12 -15.35
CA VAL A 11 -12.17 -3.02 -15.65
C VAL A 11 -11.60 -2.07 -14.61
N GLU A 12 -10.80 -2.67 -13.73
CA GLU A 12 -9.85 -2.03 -12.84
C GLU A 12 -8.92 -1.15 -13.69
N GLU A 13 -9.29 0.12 -13.88
CA GLU A 13 -8.43 1.12 -14.50
C GLU A 13 -7.35 1.53 -13.49
N VAL A 14 -6.28 0.73 -13.41
CA VAL A 14 -4.97 1.20 -12.97
C VAL A 14 -4.34 1.95 -14.16
N PRO A 15 -4.27 3.29 -14.14
CA PRO A 15 -3.77 4.02 -15.30
C PRO A 15 -2.25 3.84 -15.42
N VAL A 16 -1.90 3.13 -16.49
CA VAL A 16 -0.87 3.46 -17.48
C VAL A 16 0.56 3.69 -16.96
N ALA A 17 1.39 2.69 -17.21
CA ALA A 17 2.85 2.79 -17.21
C ALA A 17 3.33 3.85 -18.22
N VAL A 18 4.01 4.88 -17.75
CA VAL A 18 4.88 5.75 -18.56
C VAL A 18 6.32 5.49 -18.12
N GLN A 19 7.08 4.84 -18.99
CA GLN A 19 8.50 4.54 -18.79
C GLN A 19 9.33 5.83 -18.98
N SER A 20 9.98 6.29 -17.91
CA SER A 20 11.38 6.77 -17.87
C SER A 20 11.65 7.45 -16.52
N GLU A 21 12.80 7.11 -15.92
CA GLU A 21 13.20 7.30 -14.51
C GLU A 21 12.64 6.21 -13.57
N PRO A 22 13.34 5.82 -12.48
CA PRO A 22 12.76 5.02 -11.40
C PRO A 22 11.75 5.89 -10.61
N ARG A 23 10.78 6.47 -11.31
CA ARG A 23 9.61 7.12 -10.76
C ARG A 23 8.72 6.00 -10.29
N GLU A 24 9.00 5.55 -9.08
CA GLU A 24 8.13 4.61 -8.40
C GLU A 24 6.70 5.14 -8.44
N SER A 25 5.78 4.32 -8.96
CA SER A 25 4.37 4.68 -9.02
C SER A 25 3.86 4.94 -7.59
N LEU A 26 3.10 6.02 -7.43
CA LEU A 26 2.37 6.31 -6.20
C LEU A 26 1.15 5.41 -6.15
N PHE A 27 1.06 4.58 -5.13
CA PHE A 27 -0.08 3.71 -4.89
C PHE A 27 -0.91 4.25 -3.74
N TYR A 28 -2.22 4.10 -3.83
CA TYR A 28 -3.05 4.42 -2.69
C TYR A 28 -2.87 3.39 -1.58
N ILE A 29 -2.86 3.86 -0.33
CA ILE A 29 -2.67 3.01 0.85
C ILE A 29 -3.77 1.96 0.96
N HIS A 30 -5.00 2.26 0.54
CA HIS A 30 -6.09 1.28 0.53
C HIS A 30 -5.83 0.13 -0.44
N GLN A 31 -5.25 0.38 -1.62
CA GLN A 31 -4.86 -0.68 -2.57
C GLN A 31 -3.73 -1.53 -2.00
N LEU A 32 -2.73 -0.89 -1.39
CA LEU A 32 -1.64 -1.61 -0.71
C LEU A 32 -2.16 -2.43 0.48
N ARG A 33 -3.22 -1.98 1.15
CA ARG A 33 -3.88 -2.67 2.26
C ARG A 33 -4.64 -3.90 1.77
N GLU A 34 -5.35 -3.79 0.65
CA GLU A 34 -6.08 -4.91 0.04
C GLU A 34 -5.12 -6.03 -0.39
N HIS A 35 -4.01 -5.66 -1.02
CA HIS A 35 -2.96 -6.60 -1.44
C HIS A 35 -1.83 -6.76 -0.43
N SER A 36 -2.03 -6.41 0.85
CA SER A 36 -0.92 -6.33 1.80
C SER A 36 -0.23 -7.67 2.06
N ARG A 37 -1.02 -8.74 2.11
CA ARG A 37 -0.51 -10.11 2.32
C ARG A 37 0.27 -10.61 1.12
N GLU A 38 -0.14 -10.24 -0.08
CA GLU A 38 0.50 -10.68 -1.32
C GLU A 38 1.75 -9.85 -1.64
N LEU A 39 1.67 -8.52 -1.50
CA LEU A 39 2.75 -7.59 -1.83
C LEU A 39 3.87 -7.55 -0.78
N PHE A 40 3.53 -7.65 0.50
CA PHE A 40 4.45 -7.42 1.60
C PHE A 40 4.50 -8.59 2.61
N GLY A 41 3.64 -9.60 2.47
CA GLY A 41 3.57 -10.72 3.43
C GLY A 41 3.01 -10.33 4.80
N VAL A 42 2.42 -9.13 4.94
CA VAL A 42 1.91 -8.62 6.23
C VAL A 42 0.40 -8.50 6.25
N LYS A 43 -0.17 -8.58 7.45
CA LYS A 43 -1.60 -8.31 7.65
C LYS A 43 -1.94 -6.85 7.34
N PRO A 44 -3.16 -6.54 6.86
CA PRO A 44 -3.59 -5.17 6.60
C PRO A 44 -3.58 -4.29 7.86
N GLU A 45 -3.72 -4.91 9.04
CA GLU A 45 -3.56 -4.25 10.35
C GLU A 45 -2.16 -3.64 10.54
N VAL A 46 -1.12 -4.24 9.94
CA VAL A 46 0.25 -3.70 9.98
C VAL A 46 0.32 -2.44 9.15
N LEU A 47 -0.27 -2.41 7.95
CA LEU A 47 -0.33 -1.18 7.15
C LEU A 47 -1.14 -0.09 7.85
N ASP A 48 -2.26 -0.45 8.50
CA ASP A 48 -3.04 0.49 9.29
C ASP A 48 -2.18 1.15 10.38
N GLY A 49 -1.41 0.35 11.12
CA GLY A 49 -0.47 0.85 12.13
C GLY A 49 0.70 1.67 11.55
N VAL A 50 1.21 1.28 10.38
CA VAL A 50 2.31 1.98 9.67
C VAL A 50 1.85 3.35 9.16
N PHE A 51 0.66 3.40 8.56
CA PHE A 51 0.13 4.58 7.89
C PHE A 51 -0.83 5.41 8.76
N ARG A 52 -1.06 5.03 10.03
CA ARG A 52 -1.97 5.71 10.96
C ARG A 52 -1.76 7.22 11.06
N ASN A 53 -0.50 7.65 11.02
CA ASN A 53 -0.10 9.06 11.10
C ASN A 53 0.49 9.58 9.79
N TYR A 54 0.28 8.87 8.67
CA TYR A 54 0.83 9.28 7.40
C TYR A 54 -0.01 10.42 6.81
N PRO A 55 0.60 11.56 6.43
CA PRO A 55 -0.14 12.77 6.07
C PRO A 55 -0.88 12.64 4.73
N THR A 56 -0.52 11.67 3.90
CA THR A 56 -1.12 11.44 2.58
C THR A 56 -1.72 10.04 2.51
N ASN A 57 -2.66 9.84 1.58
CA ASN A 57 -3.24 8.52 1.31
C ASN A 57 -2.52 7.75 0.18
N GLN A 58 -1.36 8.26 -0.26
CA GLN A 58 -0.58 7.72 -1.37
C GLN A 58 0.88 7.58 -0.99
N VAL A 59 1.47 6.45 -1.37
CA VAL A 59 2.86 6.09 -1.04
C VAL A 59 3.44 5.21 -2.15
N THR A 60 4.75 5.30 -2.38
CA THR A 60 5.43 4.40 -3.32
C THR A 60 5.64 3.02 -2.69
N LYS A 61 5.81 1.99 -3.52
CA LYS A 61 6.04 0.62 -3.04
C LYS A 61 7.30 0.51 -2.17
N SER A 62 8.41 1.16 -2.53
CA SER A 62 9.64 1.10 -1.71
C SER A 62 9.49 1.84 -0.39
N VAL A 63 8.82 3.00 -0.38
CA VAL A 63 8.54 3.72 0.87
C VAL A 63 7.65 2.88 1.77
N ALA A 64 6.57 2.30 1.23
CA ALA A 64 5.69 1.39 1.98
C ALA A 64 6.48 0.21 2.56
N LYS A 65 7.31 -0.45 1.76
CA LYS A 65 8.15 -1.56 2.22
C LYS A 65 9.09 -1.13 3.35
N LYS A 66 9.76 0.02 3.21
CA LYS A 66 10.68 0.56 4.21
C LYS A 66 9.96 0.92 5.52
N MET A 67 8.77 1.50 5.44
CA MET A 67 7.96 1.83 6.61
C MET A 67 7.42 0.58 7.30
N ILE A 68 6.94 -0.40 6.53
CA ILE A 68 6.52 -1.71 7.06
C ILE A 68 7.69 -2.40 7.76
N ASP A 69 8.86 -2.45 7.13
CA ASP A 69 10.06 -3.05 7.71
C ASP A 69 10.48 -2.32 9.01
N THR A 70 10.47 -0.99 9.00
CA THR A 70 10.76 -0.17 10.19
C THR A 70 9.75 -0.45 11.31
N PHE A 71 8.47 -0.56 10.98
CA PHE A 71 7.40 -0.81 11.95
C PHE A 71 7.49 -2.23 12.54
N LEU A 72 7.79 -3.23 11.71
CA LEU A 72 8.03 -4.60 12.16
C LEU A 72 9.26 -4.64 13.05
N ASN A 73 10.39 -4.08 12.62
CA ASN A 73 11.62 -4.01 13.43
C ASN A 73 11.40 -3.26 14.75
N LYS A 74 10.63 -2.17 14.77
CA LYS A 74 10.27 -1.45 15.99
C LYS A 74 9.41 -2.30 16.95
N LYS A 75 8.59 -3.21 16.42
CA LYS A 75 7.76 -4.12 17.23
C LYS A 75 8.54 -5.31 17.79
N VAL A 76 9.56 -5.81 17.07
CA VAL A 76 10.45 -6.89 17.55
C VAL A 76 11.58 -6.34 18.45
N GLY A 77 11.93 -5.06 18.31
CA GLY A 77 12.97 -4.36 19.06
C GLY A 77 12.49 -3.50 20.22
N LYS A 78 11.50 -3.94 21.03
CA LYS A 78 11.31 -3.34 22.38
C LYS A 78 12.52 -3.69 23.26
N LYS A 79 13.67 -3.05 23.03
CA LYS A 79 14.55 -2.63 24.13
C LYS A 79 14.23 -1.16 24.38
N LYS A 80 13.77 -0.94 25.62
CA LYS A 80 13.56 0.37 26.24
C LYS A 80 14.78 1.26 26.00
N GLU A 81 14.55 2.52 25.66
CA GLU A 81 15.42 3.68 25.91
C GLU A 81 14.66 4.91 25.38
N GLY A 82 14.36 5.96 26.14
CA GLY A 82 14.52 6.28 27.54
C GLY A 82 13.74 7.58 27.77
N GLU A 83 12.79 7.57 28.70
CA GLU A 83 12.43 8.79 29.43
C GLU A 83 13.50 8.95 30.51
N LEU A 84 14.29 10.01 30.41
CA LEU A 84 15.06 10.61 31.50
C LEU A 84 14.99 12.12 31.32
#